data_AF-X0TRG9-F1
#
_entry.id   AF-X0TRG9-F1
#
_cell.length_a   1.000
_cell.length_b   1.000
_cell.length_c   1.000
_cell.angle_alpha   90.00
_cell.angle_beta   90.00
_cell.angle_gamma   90.00
#
_symmetry.space_group_name_H-M   'P 1'
#
loop_
_entity.id
_entity.type
_entity.pdbx_description
1 polymer ?
#
loop_
_entity_poly.entity_id
_entity_poly.type
_entity_poly.pdbx_seq_one_letter_code
_entity_poly.pdbx_strand_id
1 'polypeptide(L)'
;MKKAILFITTFCLVFLPLEAQDYWNTEIISVEKDQETVKKLMEMDLDLLMERNNRVYIIVGFNDFLKLQKENIPYALETFNFYPYKQKEVSLQGGINGRYHSYAELERELLALQDSYSHIARANSA
;
A
#
# COMPACT_ATOMS: atom_id res chain seq x y z
N MET A 1 -24.71 18.38 -33.53
CA MET A 1 -23.36 18.84 -33.12
C MET A 1 -23.16 18.85 -31.60
N LYS A 2 -24.10 19.39 -30.78
CA LYS A 2 -23.98 19.38 -29.30
C LYS A 2 -23.90 17.97 -28.66
N LYS A 3 -24.62 16.98 -29.21
CA LYS A 3 -24.61 15.60 -28.71
C LYS A 3 -23.28 14.86 -28.93
N ALA A 4 -22.56 15.19 -30.01
CA ALA A 4 -21.25 14.60 -30.29
C ALA A 4 -20.17 15.12 -29.33
N ILE A 5 -20.25 16.42 -28.97
CA ILE A 5 -19.34 17.04 -28.00
C ILE A 5 -19.53 16.41 -26.60
N LEU A 6 -20.77 16.15 -26.20
CA LEU A 6 -21.07 15.54 -24.89
C LEU A 6 -20.55 14.10 -24.78
N PHE A 7 -20.60 13.34 -25.88
CA PHE A 7 -20.03 11.97 -25.93
C PHE A 7 -18.50 11.97 -25.81
N ILE A 8 -17.82 12.94 -26.41
CA ILE A 8 -16.35 13.06 -26.34
C ILE A 8 -15.90 13.42 -24.92
N THR A 9 -16.61 14.32 -24.24
CA THR A 9 -16.26 14.69 -22.86
C THR A 9 -16.52 13.56 -21.87
N THR A 10 -17.58 12.75 -22.05
CA THR A 10 -17.84 11.59 -21.20
C THR A 10 -16.83 10.47 -21.45
N PHE A 11 -16.37 10.28 -22.69
CA PHE A 11 -15.36 9.27 -23.01
C PHE A 11 -13.98 9.61 -22.41
N CYS A 12 -13.57 10.88 -22.40
CA CYS A 12 -12.28 11.29 -21.82
C CYS A 12 -12.19 11.10 -20.29
N LEU A 13 -13.30 11.18 -19.55
CA LEU A 13 -13.30 11.00 -18.09
C LEU A 13 -13.12 9.54 -17.66
N VAL A 14 -13.42 8.57 -18.52
CA VAL A 14 -13.29 7.12 -18.22
C VAL A 14 -11.86 6.63 -18.47
N PHE A 15 -11.05 7.39 -19.21
CA PHE A 15 -9.64 7.06 -19.52
C PHE A 15 -8.63 7.85 -18.69
N LEU A 16 -9.04 8.41 -17.55
CA LEU A 16 -8.05 8.82 -16.56
C LEU A 16 -7.38 7.52 -16.08
N PRO A 17 -6.07 7.32 -16.32
CA PRO A 17 -5.37 6.23 -15.68
C PRO A 17 -5.54 6.46 -14.17
N LEU A 18 -6.20 5.53 -13.48
CA LEU A 18 -5.86 5.32 -12.08
C LEU A 18 -4.41 4.87 -12.14
N GLU A 19 -3.49 5.81 -11.92
CA GLU A 19 -2.10 5.46 -11.75
C GLU A 19 -2.04 4.48 -10.59
N ALA A 20 -1.75 3.22 -10.90
CA ALA A 20 -1.24 2.32 -9.90
C ALA A 20 0.00 3.01 -9.35
N GLN A 21 -0.02 3.34 -8.06
CA GLN A 21 1.07 4.04 -7.40
C GLN A 21 2.36 3.30 -7.72
N ASP A 22 3.26 3.94 -8.46
CA ASP A 22 4.44 3.30 -9.03
C ASP A 22 5.45 3.06 -7.89
N TYR A 23 5.23 1.99 -7.13
CA TYR A 23 6.01 1.60 -5.94
C TYR A 23 7.49 1.34 -6.26
N TRP A 24 7.87 1.24 -7.54
CA TRP A 24 9.24 1.01 -7.96
C TRP A 24 10.17 2.20 -7.71
N ASN A 25 9.62 3.39 -7.50
CA ASN A 25 10.38 4.62 -7.24
C ASN A 25 10.23 5.12 -5.80
N THR A 26 9.78 4.27 -4.88
CA THR A 26 9.69 4.61 -3.46
C THR A 26 10.77 3.90 -2.66
N GLU A 27 11.29 4.62 -1.67
CA GLU A 27 12.30 4.13 -0.75
C GLU A 27 11.70 4.08 0.66
N ILE A 28 12.20 3.18 1.50
CA ILE A 28 11.88 3.15 2.92
C ILE A 28 13.02 3.83 3.67
N ILE A 29 12.68 4.82 4.49
CA ILE A 29 13.62 5.48 5.38
C ILE A 29 13.18 5.33 6.83
N SER A 30 14.12 5.56 7.75
CA SER A 30 13.83 5.73 9.17
C SER A 30 14.38 7.05 9.70
N VAL A 31 13.57 7.73 10.51
CA VAL A 31 13.89 9.00 11.15
C VAL A 31 13.85 8.81 12.67
N GLU A 32 14.72 9.51 13.41
CA GLU A 32 14.70 9.46 14.88
C GLU A 32 13.41 10.08 15.44
N LYS A 33 12.84 9.43 16.46
CA LYS A 33 11.60 9.86 17.08
C LYS A 33 11.87 10.86 18.22
N ASP A 34 12.25 12.08 17.87
CA ASP A 34 12.24 13.20 18.80
C ASP A 34 10.98 14.08 18.61
N GLN A 35 10.60 14.83 19.63
CA GLN A 35 9.35 15.60 19.63
C GLN A 35 9.28 16.66 18.51
N GLU A 36 10.40 17.29 18.19
CA GLU A 36 10.46 18.33 17.16
C GLU A 36 10.30 17.70 15.77
N THR A 37 11.04 16.63 15.52
CA THR A 37 11.00 15.92 14.24
C THR A 37 9.64 15.29 13.99
N VAL A 38 9.02 14.63 14.98
CA VAL A 38 7.68 14.06 14.82
C VAL A 38 6.66 15.13 14.45
N LYS A 39 6.74 16.31 15.07
CA LYS A 39 5.84 17.41 14.74
C LYS A 39 5.99 17.84 13.27
N LYS A 40 7.23 18.00 12.79
CA LYS A 40 7.50 18.34 11.38
C LYS A 40 7.00 17.25 10.43
N LEU A 41 7.24 15.98 10.76
CA LEU A 41 6.81 14.84 9.93
C LEU A 41 5.28 14.78 9.77
N MET A 42 4.53 15.07 10.84
CA MET A 42 3.06 15.09 10.81
C MET A 42 2.50 16.22 9.94
N GLU A 43 3.26 17.30 9.71
CA GLU A 43 2.86 18.43 8.86
C GLU A 43 3.20 18.19 7.37
N MET A 44 3.98 17.17 7.04
CA MET A 44 4.55 16.94 5.70
C MET A 44 3.71 16.05 4.77
N ASP A 45 2.57 15.53 5.24
CA ASP A 45 1.70 14.59 4.50
C ASP A 45 2.52 13.40 3.93
N LEU A 46 3.22 12.70 4.82
CA LEU A 46 4.09 11.57 4.50
C LEU A 46 3.36 10.24 4.74
N ASP A 47 3.74 9.21 3.98
CA ASP A 47 3.24 7.85 4.16
C ASP A 47 3.99 7.13 5.28
N LEU A 48 3.42 7.18 6.49
CA LEU A 48 3.99 6.58 7.69
C LEU A 48 3.69 5.08 7.74
N LEU A 49 4.75 4.25 7.80
CA LEU A 49 4.64 2.80 7.84
C LEU A 49 4.42 2.26 9.25
N MET A 50 5.32 2.61 10.16
CA MET A 50 5.36 2.07 11.51
C MET A 50 6.30 2.87 12.42
N GLU A 51 6.17 2.64 13.73
CA GLU A 51 7.15 3.09 14.72
C GLU A 51 7.83 1.89 15.36
N ARG A 52 9.17 1.93 15.45
CA ARG A 52 9.95 0.86 16.09
C ARG A 52 11.30 1.38 16.59
N ASN A 53 11.73 0.93 17.77
CA ASN A 53 13.06 1.23 18.33
C ASN A 53 13.39 2.74 18.36
N ASN A 54 12.44 3.57 18.80
CA ASN A 54 12.55 5.03 18.81
C ASN A 54 12.81 5.67 17.43
N ARG A 55 12.31 5.05 16.36
CA ARG A 55 12.35 5.56 15.00
C ARG A 55 10.98 5.47 14.34
N VAL A 56 10.72 6.39 13.43
CA VAL A 56 9.54 6.42 12.55
C VAL A 56 9.98 5.97 11.17
N TYR A 57 9.32 4.94 10.65
CA TYR A 57 9.57 4.39 9.32
C TYR A 57 8.55 4.97 8.33
N ILE A 58 9.03 5.36 7.15
CA ILE A 58 8.28 6.16 6.19
C ILE A 58 8.56 5.63 4.78
N ILE A 59 7.53 5.51 3.94
CA ILE A 59 7.69 5.38 2.48
C ILE A 59 7.88 6.78 1.92
N VAL A 60 8.96 6.98 1.17
CA VAL A 60 9.27 8.27 0.56
C VAL A 60 9.46 8.15 -0.94
N GLY A 61 8.79 9.03 -1.68
CA GLY A 61 9.10 9.29 -3.08
C GLY A 61 10.11 10.43 -3.23
N PHE A 62 10.45 10.77 -4.48
CA PHE A 62 11.40 11.85 -4.79
C PHE A 62 11.02 13.20 -4.14
N ASN A 63 9.73 13.56 -4.18
CA ASN A 63 9.27 14.83 -3.61
C ASN A 63 9.38 14.88 -2.09
N ASP A 64 9.24 13.73 -1.42
CA ASP A 64 9.33 13.65 0.04
C ASP A 64 10.78 13.83 0.51
N PHE A 65 11.76 13.33 -0.27
CA PHE A 65 13.17 13.64 -0.02
C PHE A 65 13.46 15.13 -0.04
N LEU A 66 12.84 15.89 -0.96
CA LEU A 66 13.00 17.34 -1.01
C LEU A 66 12.40 18.02 0.24
N LYS A 67 11.25 17.55 0.73
CA LYS A 67 10.63 18.06 1.97
C LYS A 67 11.55 17.83 3.17
N LEU A 68 12.09 16.62 3.31
CA LEU A 68 13.00 16.24 4.39
C LEU A 68 14.31 17.05 4.35
N GLN A 69 14.85 17.26 3.15
CA GLN A 69 16.05 18.07 2.96
C GLN A 69 15.82 19.54 3.34
N LYS A 70 14.68 20.12 2.95
CA LYS A 70 14.33 21.51 3.28
C LYS A 70 14.27 21.76 4.78
N GLU A 71 13.73 20.81 5.54
CA GLU A 71 13.61 20.89 7.00
C GLU A 71 14.85 20.36 7.75
N ASN A 72 15.91 19.99 7.02
CA ASN A 72 17.15 19.42 7.55
C ASN A 72 16.91 18.20 8.47
N ILE A 73 15.95 17.35 8.13
CA ILE A 73 15.63 16.16 8.92
C ILE A 73 16.60 15.04 8.53
N PRO A 74 17.44 14.54 9.47
CA PRO A 74 18.32 13.42 9.21
C PRO A 74 17.51 12.12 9.10
N TYR A 75 17.87 11.28 8.14
CA TYR A 75 17.24 9.98 7.92
C TYR A 75 18.28 8.90 7.61
N ALA A 76 17.90 7.65 7.83
CA ALA A 76 18.64 6.47 7.37
C ALA A 76 17.86 5.78 6.26
N LEU A 77 18.54 5.32 5.21
CA LEU A 77 17.93 4.53 4.13
C LEU A 77 17.82 3.07 4.57
N GLU A 78 16.61 2.54 4.56
CA GLU A 78 16.27 1.23 5.12
C GLU A 78 15.76 0.24 4.06
N THR A 79 15.48 0.68 2.83
CA THR A 79 14.90 -0.16 1.76
C THR A 79 15.59 -1.51 1.61
N PHE A 80 16.92 -1.55 1.68
CA PHE A 80 17.70 -2.78 1.58
C PHE A 80 17.47 -3.77 2.74
N ASN A 81 17.08 -3.28 3.91
CA ASN A 81 16.67 -4.11 5.05
C ASN A 81 15.27 -4.72 4.84
N PHE A 82 14.54 -4.26 3.83
CA PHE A 82 13.17 -4.68 3.50
C PHE A 82 13.03 -5.36 2.12
N TYR A 83 14.04 -5.36 1.23
CA TYR A 83 13.88 -5.79 -0.19
C TYR A 83 14.99 -6.71 -0.78
N PRO A 84 14.69 -7.58 -1.79
CA PRO A 84 13.38 -7.84 -2.41
C PRO A 84 12.70 -9.11 -1.94
N TYR A 85 11.40 -8.98 -1.70
CA TYR A 85 10.44 -10.08 -1.76
C TYR A 85 10.44 -10.68 -3.17
N LYS A 86 10.85 -11.95 -3.31
CA LYS A 86 10.58 -12.72 -4.53
C LYS A 86 9.09 -13.00 -4.59
N GLN A 87 8.39 -12.32 -5.49
CA GLN A 87 6.99 -12.61 -5.80
C GLN A 87 6.92 -14.03 -6.36
N LYS A 88 6.57 -15.01 -5.51
CA LYS A 88 6.31 -16.38 -5.97
C LYS A 88 5.02 -16.38 -6.78
N GLU A 89 5.10 -16.92 -7.99
CA GLU A 89 4.00 -17.04 -8.95
C GLU A 89 2.71 -17.56 -8.29
N VAL A 90 1.62 -16.82 -8.50
CA VAL A 90 0.25 -17.13 -8.04
C VAL A 90 -0.14 -18.53 -8.52
N SER A 91 -0.32 -19.48 -7.59
CA SER A 91 -0.94 -20.77 -7.96
C SER A 91 -2.43 -20.62 -7.78
N LEU A 92 -3.19 -20.87 -8.84
CA LEU A 92 -4.66 -20.80 -8.87
C LEU A 92 -5.37 -21.86 -7.99
N GLN A 93 -4.60 -22.68 -7.27
CA GLN A 93 -5.09 -23.61 -6.25
C GLN A 93 -4.90 -22.98 -4.88
N GLY A 94 -6.01 -22.53 -4.29
CA GLY A 94 -6.10 -22.05 -2.91
C GLY A 94 -5.70 -23.14 -1.91
N GLY A 95 -5.29 -22.72 -0.71
CA GLY A 95 -4.92 -23.62 0.39
C GLY A 95 -3.44 -23.63 0.81
N ILE A 96 -2.58 -22.76 0.27
CA ILE A 96 -1.21 -22.60 0.81
C ILE A 96 -1.19 -21.41 1.77
N ASN A 97 -1.25 -21.70 3.06
CA ASN A 97 -1.00 -20.71 4.12
C ASN A 97 0.37 -20.05 3.92
N GLY A 98 0.46 -18.74 4.16
CA GLY A 98 1.69 -17.96 4.00
C GLY A 98 1.90 -17.35 2.62
N ARG A 99 0.88 -17.37 1.76
CA ARG A 99 0.83 -16.58 0.52
C ARG A 99 -0.11 -15.39 0.68
N TYR A 100 0.13 -14.33 -0.09
CA TYR A 100 -0.86 -13.29 -0.28
C TYR A 100 -1.98 -13.82 -1.19
N HIS A 101 -3.21 -13.51 -0.80
CA HIS A 101 -4.43 -13.90 -1.48
C HIS A 101 -5.25 -12.65 -1.75
N SER A 102 -5.90 -12.61 -2.92
CA SER A 102 -6.88 -11.59 -3.23
C SER A 102 -8.11 -11.72 -2.34
N TYR A 103 -8.88 -10.64 -2.24
CA TYR A 103 -10.15 -10.65 -1.52
C TYR A 103 -11.09 -11.77 -2.02
N ALA A 104 -11.22 -11.94 -3.34
CA ALA A 104 -12.09 -12.94 -3.94
C ALA A 104 -11.63 -14.39 -3.65
N GLU A 105 -10.32 -14.61 -3.52
CA GLU A 105 -9.78 -15.90 -3.10
C GLU A 105 -10.12 -16.18 -1.63
N LEU A 106 -9.87 -15.21 -0.74
CA LEU A 106 -10.21 -15.33 0.67
C LEU A 106 -11.70 -15.56 0.90
N GLU A 107 -12.56 -14.82 0.23
CA GLU A 107 -14.01 -14.99 0.33
C GLU A 107 -14.44 -16.41 -0.07
N ARG A 108 -13.92 -16.92 -1.19
CA ARG A 108 -14.21 -18.27 -1.66
C ARG A 108 -13.70 -19.32 -0.68
N GLU A 109 -12.50 -19.15 -0.12
CA GLU A 109 -11.93 -20.04 0.88
C GLU A 109 -12.78 -20.07 2.16
N LEU A 110 -13.26 -18.92 2.63
CA LEU A 110 -14.13 -18.82 3.81
C LEU A 110 -15.49 -19.49 3.59
N LEU A 111 -16.11 -19.31 2.41
CA LEU A 111 -17.37 -19.98 2.07
C LEU A 111 -17.18 -21.50 1.97
N ALA A 112 -16.11 -21.96 1.31
CA ALA A 112 -15.80 -23.39 1.22
C ALA A 112 -15.54 -24.02 2.60
N LEU A 113 -14.93 -23.27 3.53
CA LEU A 113 -14.71 -23.69 4.91
C LEU A 113 -16.04 -23.87 5.66
N GLN A 114 -16.98 -22.95 5.49
CA GLN A 114 -18.34 -23.08 6.05
C GLN A 114 -19.06 -24.30 5.47
N ASP A 115 -19.01 -24.51 4.15
CA ASP A 115 -19.69 -25.64 3.51
C ASP A 115 -19.14 -26.99 4.00
N SER A 116 -17.82 -27.06 4.17
CA SER A 116 -17.13 -28.28 4.63
C SER A 116 -17.32 -28.55 6.13
N TYR A 117 -17.46 -27.49 6.93
CA TYR A 117 -17.48 -27.57 8.39
C TYR A 117 -18.59 -26.73 9.03
N SER A 118 -19.81 -26.84 8.51
CA SER A 118 -20.97 -25.99 8.88
C SER A 118 -21.39 -26.04 10.37
N HIS A 119 -20.93 -27.05 11.11
CA HIS A 119 -21.18 -27.22 12.54
C HIS A 119 -20.20 -26.44 13.44
N ILE A 120 -19.07 -25.96 12.90
CA ILE A 120 -18.02 -25.25 13.65
C ILE A 120 -17.52 -23.97 12.97
N ALA A 121 -17.78 -23.79 11.68
CA ALA A 121 -17.38 -22.62 10.91
C ALA A 121 -18.60 -21.91 10.32
N ARG A 122 -18.59 -20.57 10.38
CA ARG A 122 -19.58 -19.70 9.75
C ARG A 122 -18.88 -18.50 9.13
N ALA A 123 -19.09 -18.28 7.85
CA ALA A 123 -18.69 -17.06 7.16
C ALA A 123 -19.83 -16.05 7.29
N ASN A 124 -19.57 -14.93 7.97
CA ASN A 124 -20.51 -13.81 8.01
C ASN A 124 -20.06 -12.82 6.92
N SER A 125 -20.75 -12.79 5.79
CA SER A 125 -20.57 -11.74 4.80
C SER A 125 -21.13 -10.42 5.36
N ALA A 126 -20.34 -9.36 5.34
CA ALA A 126 -20.74 -8.01 5.73
C ALA A 126 -21.71 -7.39 4.71
#